data_AF-A0A937E0V1-F1
#
_entry.id   AF-A0A937E0V1-F1
#
_cell.length_a   1.000
_cell.length_b   1.000
_cell.length_c   1.000
_cell.angle_alpha   90.00
_cell.angle_beta   90.00
_cell.angle_gamma   90.00
#
_symmetry.space_group_name_H-M   'P 1'
#
loop_
_entity.id
_entity.type
_entity.pdbx_description
1 polymer ?
#
loop_
_entity_poly.entity_id
_entity_poly.type
_entity_poly.pdbx_seq_one_letter_code
_entity_poly.pdbx_strand_id
1 'polypeptide(L)'
;MQPDPVRIAEVGAWIATGLGAGMWIWMFVKERDPIRRVRLNDCGVVLIFSAILTRVVIDGSPLDPIDWALLILSPLFIAAALWRLARTQGMGR
;
A
#
# COMPACT_ATOMS: atom_id res chain seq x y z
N MET A 1 19.66 17.81 -16.26
CA MET A 1 19.22 16.40 -16.25
C MET A 1 17.75 16.38 -15.90
N GLN A 2 16.90 15.96 -16.83
CA GLN A 2 15.47 15.83 -16.59
C GLN A 2 15.24 14.62 -15.66
N PRO A 3 14.42 14.74 -14.61
CA PRO A 3 14.15 13.62 -13.72
C PRO A 3 13.52 12.47 -14.50
N ASP A 4 14.12 11.28 -14.42
CA ASP A 4 13.58 10.07 -15.03
C ASP A 4 12.33 9.62 -14.24
N PRO A 5 11.13 9.68 -14.83
CA PRO A 5 9.89 9.34 -14.12
C PRO A 5 9.84 7.88 -13.69
N VAL A 6 10.47 6.97 -14.44
CA VAL A 6 10.51 5.53 -14.10
C VAL A 6 11.33 5.33 -12.82
N ARG A 7 12.50 5.97 -12.74
CA ARG A 7 13.36 5.89 -11.57
C ARG A 7 12.72 6.50 -10.32
N ILE A 8 11.97 7.59 -10.47
CA ILE A 8 11.21 8.18 -9.35
C ILE A 8 10.14 7.21 -8.85
N ALA A 9 9.38 6.62 -9.77
CA ALA A 9 8.33 5.66 -9.45
C ALA A 9 8.88 4.41 -8.75
N GLU A 10 10.03 3.88 -9.21
CA GLU A 10 10.72 2.75 -8.62
C GLU A 10 11.15 3.04 -7.16
N VAL A 11 11.83 4.17 -6.94
CA VAL A 11 12.27 4.58 -5.59
C VAL A 11 11.05 4.79 -4.68
N GLY A 12 10.02 5.47 -5.17
CA GLY A 12 8.78 5.68 -4.43
C GLY A 12 8.09 4.37 -4.05
N ALA A 13 8.06 3.38 -4.95
CA ALA A 13 7.50 2.07 -4.67
C ALA A 13 8.28 1.30 -3.59
N TRP A 14 9.61 1.35 -3.61
CA TRP A 14 10.42 0.73 -2.56
C TRP A 14 10.23 1.41 -1.20
N ILE A 15 10.18 2.74 -1.15
CA ILE A 15 9.89 3.49 0.07
C ILE A 15 8.51 3.12 0.62
N ALA A 16 7.48 3.12 -0.23
CA ALA A 16 6.12 2.75 0.16
C ALA A 16 6.04 1.30 0.66
N THR A 17 6.76 0.38 0.01
CA THR A 17 6.86 -1.03 0.47
C THR A 17 7.48 -1.12 1.86
N GLY A 18 8.60 -0.43 2.09
CA GLY A 18 9.28 -0.41 3.39
C GLY A 18 8.41 0.19 4.50
N LEU A 19 7.76 1.32 4.23
CA LEU A 19 6.85 1.96 5.18
C LEU A 19 5.63 1.08 5.48
N GLY A 20 5.00 0.50 4.46
CA GLY A 20 3.83 -0.34 4.64
C GLY A 20 4.15 -1.63 5.42
N ALA A 21 5.27 -2.28 5.11
CA ALA A 21 5.75 -3.44 5.87
C ALA A 21 6.09 -3.06 7.32
N GLY A 22 6.72 -1.90 7.53
CA GLY A 22 7.00 -1.36 8.86
C GLY A 22 5.72 -1.13 9.69
N MET A 23 4.66 -0.61 9.06
CA MET A 23 3.35 -0.42 9.72
C MET A 23 2.72 -1.76 10.14
N TRP A 24 2.81 -2.80 9.30
CA TRP A 24 2.37 -4.15 9.66
C TRP A 24 3.16 -4.72 10.84
N ILE A 25 4.49 -4.64 10.80
CA ILE A 25 5.32 -5.11 11.91
C ILE A 25 4.94 -4.38 13.21
N TRP A 26 4.76 -3.06 13.14
CA TRP A 26 4.38 -2.25 14.30
C TRP A 26 3.00 -2.60 14.87
N MET A 27 2.03 -2.87 13.98
CA MET A 27 0.69 -3.33 14.32
C MET A 27 0.71 -4.63 15.15
N PHE A 28 1.61 -5.56 14.84
CA PHE A 28 1.73 -6.82 15.58
C PHE A 28 2.49 -6.68 16.89
N VAL A 29 3.54 -5.86 16.93
CA VAL A 29 4.48 -5.83 18.06
C VAL A 29 4.05 -4.87 19.17
N LYS A 30 3.42 -3.74 18.84
CA LYS A 30 3.27 -2.63 19.80
C LYS A 30 1.86 -2.09 19.99
N GLU A 31 1.00 -2.15 18.98
CA GLU A 31 -0.30 -1.48 19.04
C GLU A 31 -1.34 -2.33 19.81
N ARG A 32 -1.84 -1.78 20.92
CA ARG A 32 -2.82 -2.45 21.81
C ARG A 32 -4.24 -1.95 21.60
N ASP A 33 -4.41 -0.72 21.11
CA ASP A 33 -5.72 -0.17 20.78
C ASP A 33 -6.23 -0.82 19.48
N PRO A 34 -7.37 -1.54 19.51
CA PRO A 34 -7.92 -2.20 18.33
C PRO A 34 -8.14 -1.26 17.15
N ILE A 35 -8.58 -0.01 17.40
CA ILE A 35 -8.87 0.95 16.32
C ILE A 35 -7.57 1.40 15.66
N ARG A 36 -6.56 1.77 16.45
CA ARG A 36 -5.23 2.13 15.92
C ARG A 36 -4.58 0.97 15.18
N ARG A 37 -4.75 -0.26 15.69
CA ARG A 37 -4.24 -1.47 15.06
C ARG A 37 -4.84 -1.67 13.67
N VAL A 38 -6.15 -1.51 13.51
CA VAL A 38 -6.82 -1.57 12.20
C VAL A 38 -6.34 -0.45 11.28
N ARG A 39 -6.18 0.79 11.78
CA ARG A 39 -5.70 1.93 10.98
C ARG A 39 -4.28 1.72 10.46
N LEU A 40 -3.38 1.17 11.28
CA LEU A 40 -2.02 0.83 10.86
C LEU A 40 -2.02 -0.25 9.77
N ASN A 41 -2.88 -1.26 9.92
CA ASN A 41 -3.07 -2.28 8.88
C ASN A 41 -3.56 -1.66 7.57
N ASP A 42 -4.59 -0.82 7.62
CA ASP A 42 -5.18 -0.21 6.44
C ASP A 42 -4.20 0.73 5.73
N CYS A 43 -3.43 1.54 6.45
CA CYS A 43 -2.36 2.33 5.86
C CYS A 43 -1.27 1.45 5.23
N GLY A 44 -0.87 0.36 5.90
CA GLY A 44 0.09 -0.60 5.38
C GLY A 44 -0.38 -1.24 4.07
N VAL A 45 -1.65 -1.69 4.03
CA VAL A 45 -2.30 -2.24 2.82
C VAL A 45 -2.26 -1.23 1.68
N VAL A 46 -2.68 0.02 1.92
CA VAL A 46 -2.67 1.06 0.87
C VAL A 46 -1.27 1.25 0.30
N LEU A 47 -0.25 1.39 1.14
CA LEU A 47 1.13 1.62 0.70
C LEU A 47 1.70 0.43 -0.08
N ILE A 48 1.53 -0.80 0.42
CA ILE A 48 2.08 -2.00 -0.20
C ILE A 48 1.42 -2.26 -1.56
N PHE A 49 0.09 -2.23 -1.63
CA PHE A 49 -0.62 -2.49 -2.88
C PHE A 49 -0.42 -1.38 -3.92
N SER A 50 -0.27 -0.12 -3.49
CA SER A 50 0.10 0.97 -4.40
C SER A 50 1.51 0.76 -4.94
N ALA A 51 2.46 0.34 -4.11
CA ALA A 51 3.82 0.04 -4.54
C ALA A 51 3.91 -1.16 -5.49
N ILE A 52 3.06 -2.16 -5.31
CA ILE A 52 2.95 -3.30 -6.22
C ILE A 52 2.40 -2.83 -7.58
N LEU A 53 1.29 -2.09 -7.60
CA LEU A 53 0.72 -1.56 -8.83
C LEU A 53 1.73 -0.69 -9.59
N THR A 54 2.43 0.21 -8.90
CA THR A 54 3.47 1.03 -9.53
C THR A 54 4.53 0.17 -10.20
N ARG A 55 5.01 -0.88 -9.53
CA ARG A 55 6.04 -1.79 -10.09
C ARG A 55 5.52 -2.56 -11.31
N VAL A 56 4.29 -3.07 -11.26
CA VAL A 56 3.64 -3.75 -12.40
C VAL A 56 3.53 -2.79 -13.60
N VAL A 57 3.16 -1.54 -13.36
CA VAL A 57 2.98 -0.54 -14.44
C VAL A 57 4.31 -0.12 -15.06
N ILE A 58 5.37 0.06 -14.27
CA ILE A 58 6.67 0.54 -14.79
C ILE A 58 7.54 -0.57 -15.39
N ASP A 59 7.30 -1.84 -15.06
CA ASP A 59 8.08 -2.96 -15.60
C ASP A 59 7.95 -3.05 -17.13
N GLY A 60 6.78 -2.71 -17.67
CA GLY A 60 6.55 -2.60 -19.12
C GLY A 60 6.56 -3.93 -19.88
N SER A 61 6.78 -5.06 -19.18
CA SER A 61 6.68 -6.41 -19.73
C SER A 61 5.22 -6.80 -20.00
N PRO A 62 4.98 -7.81 -20.87
CA PRO A 62 3.67 -8.44 -20.99
C PRO A 62 3.19 -8.94 -19.61
N LEU A 63 1.95 -8.60 -19.25
CA LEU A 63 1.38 -8.96 -17.95
C LEU A 63 1.15 -10.47 -17.83
N ASP A 64 1.77 -11.07 -16.82
CA ASP A 64 1.51 -12.45 -16.45
C ASP A 64 0.16 -12.58 -15.71
N PRO A 65 -0.40 -13.79 -15.55
CA PRO A 65 -1.66 -13.98 -14.83
C PRO A 65 -1.66 -13.40 -13.40
N ILE A 66 -0.50 -13.40 -12.73
CA ILE A 66 -0.32 -12.80 -11.41
C ILE A 66 -0.43 -11.28 -11.47
N ASP A 67 0.18 -10.65 -12.48
CA ASP A 67 0.11 -9.20 -12.66
C ASP A 67 -1.32 -8.76 -12.94
N TRP A 68 -2.05 -9.52 -13.76
CA TRP A 68 -3.48 -9.30 -13.98
C TRP A 68 -4.30 -9.40 -12.69
N ALA A 69 -4.04 -10.44 -11.87
CA ALA A 69 -4.70 -10.60 -10.60
C ALA A 69 -4.39 -9.41 -9.66
N LEU A 70 -3.12 -8.98 -9.58
CA LEU A 70 -2.71 -7.84 -8.78
C LEU A 70 -3.30 -6.53 -9.32
N LEU A 71 -3.39 -6.34 -10.63
CA LEU A 71 -3.95 -5.15 -11.26
C LEU A 71 -5.43 -4.96 -10.90
N ILE A 72 -6.17 -6.05 -10.74
CA ILE A 72 -7.59 -6.04 -10.37
C ILE A 72 -7.80 -6.04 -8.85
N LEU A 73 -7.07 -6.88 -8.12
CA LEU A 73 -7.24 -7.03 -6.67
C LEU A 73 -6.69 -5.83 -5.91
N SER A 74 -5.55 -5.27 -6.32
CA SER A 74 -4.91 -4.16 -5.59
C SER A 74 -5.84 -2.96 -5.42
N PRO A 75 -6.53 -2.44 -6.47
CA PRO A 75 -7.51 -1.37 -6.30
C PRO A 75 -8.65 -1.72 -5.33
N LEU A 76 -9.11 -2.97 -5.31
CA LEU A 76 -10.17 -3.41 -4.38
C LEU A 76 -9.69 -3.37 -2.93
N PHE A 77 -8.48 -3.87 -2.65
CA PHE A 77 -7.88 -3.81 -1.32
C PHE A 77 -7.59 -2.38 -0.87
N ILE A 78 -7.08 -1.54 -1.77
CA ILE A 78 -6.85 -0.11 -1.52
C ILE A 78 -8.17 0.59 -1.18
N ALA A 79 -9.21 0.40 -2.01
CA ALA A 79 -10.51 1.02 -1.78
C ALA A 79 -11.13 0.58 -0.45
N ALA A 80 -11.07 -0.72 -0.13
CA ALA A 80 -11.58 -1.25 1.13
C ALA A 80 -10.81 -0.70 2.36
N ALA A 81 -9.49 -0.57 2.25
CA ALA A 81 -8.66 0.01 3.29
C ALA A 81 -8.94 1.51 3.49
N LEU A 82 -9.05 2.28 2.40
CA LEU A 82 -9.42 3.69 2.46
C LEU A 82 -10.82 3.90 3.05
N TRP A 83 -11.77 3.03 2.72
CA TRP A 83 -13.11 3.05 3.31
C TRP A 83 -13.07 2.85 4.82
N ARG A 84 -12.38 1.81 5.31
CA ARG A 84 -12.22 1.56 6.75
C ARG A 84 -11.47 2.69 7.44
N LEU A 85 -10.43 3.22 6.81
CA LEU A 85 -9.68 4.37 7.32
C LEU A 85 -10.62 5.56 7.50
N ALA A 86 -11.37 5.95 6.46
CA ALA A 86 -12.33 7.06 6.52
C ALA A 86 -13.36 6.90 7.65
N ARG A 87 -13.85 5.67 7.90
CA ARG A 87 -14.81 5.37 8.97
C ARG A 87 -14.20 5.45 10.37
N THR A 88 -12.90 5.21 10.51
CA THR A 88 -12.21 5.17 11.81
C THR A 88 -11.47 6.47 12.16
N GLN A 89 -11.27 7.40 11.21
CA GLN A 89 -10.67 8.72 11.49
C GLN A 89 -11.46 9.55 12.52
N GLY A 90 -12.79 9.37 12.58
CA GLY A 90 -13.66 10.06 13.54
C GLY A 90 -13.80 9.38 14.91
N MET A 91 -13.23 8.17 15.07
CA MET A 91 -13.33 7.37 16.29
C MET A 91 -11.98 7.38 17.01
N GLY A 92 -11.94 7.89 18.25
CA GLY A 92 -10.71 7.98 19.05
C GLY A 92 -10.06 9.37 19.10
N ARG A 93 -10.85 10.44 18.91
CA ARG A 93 -10.56 11.76 19.48
C ARG A 93 -11.10 11.82 20.90
#